data_AF-A0A2M7K4G3-F1
#
_entry.id   AF-A0A2M7K4G3-F1
#
_cell.length_a   1.000
_cell.length_b   1.000
_cell.length_c   1.000
_cell.angle_alpha   90.00
_cell.angle_beta   90.00
_cell.angle_gamma   90.00
#
_symmetry.space_group_name_H-M   'P 1'
#
loop_
_entity.id
_entity.type
_entity.pdbx_description
1 polymer ?
#
loop_
_entity_poly.entity_id
_entity_poly.type
_entity_poly.pdbx_seq_one_letter_code
_entity_poly.pdbx_strand_id
1 'polypeptide(L)'
;MLNLKLDREVIKEFLHEKSNDCGIKFPKDIDLNELVEIFCLYVEDYYYEWLKDNAKSFFTVGSNGIDWDIVRDRMKKYQVK
;
A
#
# COMPACT_ATOMS: atom_id res chain seq x y z
N MET A 1 2.87 14.56 -3.47
CA MET A 1 2.86 13.08 -3.44
C MET A 1 3.80 12.65 -2.34
N LEU A 2 3.33 11.83 -1.39
CA LEU A 2 4.21 11.08 -0.50
C LEU A 2 4.94 10.05 -1.37
N ASN A 3 6.20 10.25 -1.71
CA ASN A 3 6.96 9.27 -2.49
C ASN A 3 7.20 8.03 -1.62
N LEU A 4 6.20 7.15 -1.48
CA LEU A 4 6.39 5.79 -1.00
C LEU A 4 7.16 5.09 -2.12
N LYS A 5 8.48 5.24 -2.11
CA LYS A 5 9.34 4.56 -3.07
C LYS A 5 9.78 3.28 -2.39
N LEU A 6 9.26 2.15 -2.87
CA LEU A 6 9.68 0.86 -2.37
C LEU A 6 11.15 0.63 -2.74
N ASP A 7 11.92 0.10 -1.79
CA ASP A 7 13.29 -0.29 -2.04
C ASP A 7 13.29 -1.55 -2.91
N ARG A 8 13.82 -1.45 -4.14
CA ARG A 8 13.77 -2.54 -5.12
C ARG A 8 14.57 -3.76 -4.65
N GLU A 9 15.67 -3.58 -3.90
CA GLU A 9 16.46 -4.71 -3.42
C GLU A 9 15.69 -5.46 -2.31
N VAL A 10 15.06 -4.72 -1.39
CA VAL A 10 14.19 -5.33 -0.38
C VAL A 10 13.01 -6.07 -1.01
N ILE A 11 12.38 -5.49 -2.04
CA ILE A 11 11.29 -6.14 -2.77
C ILE A 11 11.75 -7.37 -3.53
N LYS A 12 12.95 -7.33 -4.12
CA LYS A 12 13.53 -8.48 -4.81
C LYS A 12 13.79 -9.65 -3.88
N GLU A 13 14.37 -9.39 -2.70
CA GLU A 13 14.55 -10.40 -1.65
C GLU A 13 13.20 -10.96 -1.20
N PHE A 14 12.22 -10.09 -0.93
CA PHE A 14 10.87 -10.50 -0.54
C PHE A 14 10.19 -11.40 -1.59
N LEU A 15 10.25 -11.04 -2.88
CA LEU A 15 9.66 -11.83 -3.96
C LEU A 15 10.37 -13.19 -4.11
N HIS A 16 11.68 -13.23 -3.93
CA HIS A 16 12.43 -14.49 -3.90
C HIS A 16 12.02 -15.39 -2.74
N GLU A 17 11.98 -14.86 -1.51
CA GLU A 17 11.53 -15.61 -0.34
C GLU A 17 10.12 -16.15 -0.54
N LYS A 18 9.19 -15.30 -0.98
CA LYS A 18 7.80 -15.70 -1.24
C LYS A 18 7.69 -16.75 -2.34
N SER A 19 8.49 -16.63 -3.40
CA SER A 19 8.50 -17.65 -4.46
C SER A 19 8.95 -19.02 -3.93
N ASN A 20 9.96 -19.05 -3.06
CA ASN A 20 10.45 -20.27 -2.43
C ASN A 20 9.41 -20.87 -1.46
N ASP A 21 8.83 -20.04 -0.58
CA ASP A 21 7.76 -20.44 0.35
C ASP A 21 6.57 -21.07 -0.38
N CYS A 22 6.19 -20.50 -1.53
CA CYS A 22 5.04 -20.93 -2.31
C CYS A 22 5.37 -21.98 -3.37
N GLY A 23 6.63 -22.42 -3.50
CA GLY A 23 7.07 -23.36 -4.53
C GLY A 23 6.90 -22.83 -5.97
N ILE A 24 6.86 -21.50 -6.14
CA ILE A 24 6.70 -20.84 -7.43
C ILE A 24 8.06 -20.80 -8.12
N LYS A 25 8.12 -21.34 -9.34
CA LYS A 25 9.29 -21.21 -10.20
C LYS A 25 9.09 -20.05 -11.16
N PHE A 26 10.05 -19.11 -11.20
CA PHE A 26 10.02 -18.04 -12.19
C PHE A 26 10.19 -18.61 -13.62
N PRO A 27 9.34 -18.21 -14.58
CA PRO A 27 9.56 -18.48 -15.98
C PRO A 27 10.91 -17.92 -16.45
N LYS A 28 11.58 -18.63 -17.36
CA LYS A 28 12.92 -18.24 -17.84
C LYS A 28 12.92 -17.00 -18.73
N ASP A 29 11.76 -16.66 -19.28
CA ASP A 29 11.51 -15.54 -20.19
C ASP A 29 11.11 -14.25 -19.45
N ILE A 30 10.98 -14.29 -18.12
CA ILE A 30 10.70 -13.11 -17.30
C ILE A 30 11.99 -12.59 -16.68
N ASP A 31 12.30 -11.32 -16.94
CA ASP A 31 13.38 -10.62 -16.22
C ASP A 31 12.91 -10.29 -14.80
N LEU A 32 13.71 -10.70 -13.82
CA LEU A 32 13.37 -10.50 -12.42
C LEU A 32 13.39 -9.02 -12.01
N ASN A 33 14.29 -8.21 -12.57
CA ASN A 33 14.35 -6.80 -12.21
C ASN A 33 13.16 -6.04 -12.79
N GLU A 34 12.72 -6.40 -14.00
CA GLU A 34 11.48 -5.89 -14.60
C GLU A 34 10.26 -6.28 -13.76
N LEU A 35 10.18 -7.54 -13.32
CA LEU A 35 9.10 -7.99 -12.43
C LEU A 35 9.08 -7.19 -11.11
N VAL A 36 10.24 -6.96 -10.49
CA VAL A 36 10.38 -6.16 -9.27
C VAL A 36 9.88 -4.73 -9.51
N GLU A 37 10.27 -4.10 -10.61
CA GLU A 37 9.85 -2.73 -10.93
C GLU A 37 8.33 -2.66 -11.14
N ILE A 38 7.76 -3.57 -11.92
CA ILE A 38 6.30 -3.61 -12.15
C ILE A 38 5.54 -3.89 -10.85
N PHE A 39 6.04 -4.80 -10.00
CA PHE A 39 5.43 -5.06 -8.70
C PHE A 39 5.47 -3.82 -7.81
N CYS A 40 6.58 -3.09 -7.79
CA CYS A 40 6.68 -1.85 -7.01
C CYS A 40 5.66 -0.83 -7.49
N LEU A 41 5.61 -0.56 -8.81
CA LEU A 41 4.64 0.38 -9.39
C LEU A 41 3.20 -0.02 -9.08
N TYR A 42 2.88 -1.32 -9.20
CA TYR A 42 1.58 -1.86 -8.83
C TYR A 42 1.27 -1.56 -7.35
N VAL A 43 2.15 -1.91 -6.42
CA VAL A 43 1.87 -1.68 -4.99
C VAL A 43 1.77 -0.18 -4.67
N GLU A 44 2.65 0.63 -5.23
CA GLU A 44 2.67 2.09 -5.05
C GLU A 44 1.36 2.72 -5.52
N ASP A 45 0.88 2.39 -6.72
CA ASP A 45 -0.38 2.90 -7.26
C ASP A 45 -1.59 2.45 -6.44
N TYR A 46 -1.67 1.16 -6.10
CA TYR A 46 -2.79 0.63 -5.32
C TYR A 46 -2.80 1.13 -3.88
N TYR A 47 -1.63 1.38 -3.27
CA TYR A 47 -1.53 1.98 -1.95
C TYR A 47 -2.18 3.37 -1.92
N TYR A 48 -1.97 4.15 -2.98
CA TYR A 48 -2.58 5.47 -3.09
C TYR A 48 -4.10 5.42 -3.23
N GLU A 49 -4.63 4.52 -4.05
CA GLU A 49 -6.08 4.35 -4.17
C GLU A 49 -6.69 3.85 -2.85
N TRP A 50 -6.03 2.90 -2.17
CA TRP A 50 -6.45 2.45 -0.85
C TRP A 50 -6.45 3.61 0.17
N LEU A 51 -5.41 4.46 0.19
CA LEU A 51 -5.37 5.64 1.06
C LEU A 51 -6.51 6.61 0.76
N LYS A 52 -6.83 6.86 -0.51
CA LYS A 52 -7.93 7.76 -0.91
C LYS A 52 -9.27 7.26 -0.37
N ASP A 53 -9.55 5.97 -0.50
CA ASP A 53 -10.82 5.39 -0.05
C ASP A 53 -10.93 5.34 1.48
N ASN A 54 -9.82 5.06 2.16
CA ASN A 54 -9.78 5.12 3.62
C ASN A 54 -9.87 6.56 4.13
N ALA A 55 -9.26 7.53 3.46
CA ALA A 55 -9.38 8.94 3.81
C ALA A 55 -10.83 9.42 3.69
N LYS A 56 -11.56 9.03 2.62
CA LYS A 56 -12.99 9.31 2.52
C LYS A 56 -13.73 8.77 3.75
N SER A 57 -13.53 7.50 4.09
CA SER A 57 -14.15 6.89 5.28
C SER A 57 -13.71 7.55 6.60
N PHE A 58 -12.49 8.08 6.63
CA PHE A 58 -11.92 8.76 7.79
C PHE A 58 -12.51 10.16 8.03
N PHE A 59 -12.80 10.90 6.96
CA PHE A 59 -13.31 12.27 7.07
C PHE A 59 -14.83 12.38 6.89
N THR A 60 -15.44 11.48 6.14
CA THR A 60 -16.87 11.53 5.79
C THR A 60 -17.62 10.34 6.40
N VAL A 61 -18.75 10.62 7.04
CA VAL A 61 -19.73 9.61 7.46
C VAL A 61 -21.08 10.02 6.86
N GLY A 62 -21.35 9.56 5.64
CA GLY A 62 -22.58 9.88 4.89
C GLY A 62 -22.40 10.95 3.80
N SER A 63 -23.51 11.49 3.29
CA SER A 63 -23.58 12.37 2.11
C SER A 63 -23.17 13.83 2.34
N ASN A 64 -22.84 14.23 3.58
CA ASN A 64 -22.74 15.64 3.96
C ASN A 64 -21.33 16.03 4.45
N GLY A 65 -20.32 16.00 3.58
CA GLY A 65 -19.01 16.61 3.84
C GLY A 65 -18.24 16.02 5.03
N ILE A 66 -17.27 16.78 5.55
CA ILE A 66 -16.38 16.35 6.63
C ILE A 66 -17.07 16.51 7.99
N ASP A 67 -17.11 15.42 8.79
CA ASP A 67 -17.57 15.46 10.18
C ASP A 67 -16.38 15.55 11.13
N TRP A 68 -16.08 16.76 11.58
CA TRP A 68 -14.95 17.02 12.48
C TRP A 68 -15.15 16.48 13.90
N ASP A 69 -16.38 16.27 14.36
CA ASP A 69 -16.64 15.73 15.70
C ASP A 69 -16.24 14.25 15.73
N ILE A 70 -16.63 13.49 14.69
CA ILE A 70 -16.20 12.09 14.51
C ILE A 70 -14.68 12.00 14.38
N VAL A 71 -14.04 12.90 13.63
CA VAL A 71 -12.58 12.93 13.52
C VAL A 71 -11.93 13.18 14.88
N ARG A 72 -12.41 14.15 15.67
CA ARG A 72 -11.86 14.41 17.02
C ARG A 72 -12.06 13.20 17.95
N ASP A 73 -13.19 12.50 17.86
CA ASP A 73 -13.42 11.31 18.66
C ASP A 73 -12.51 10.14 18.23
N ARG A 74 -12.24 9.98 16.94
CA ARG A 74 -11.23 9.05 16.43
C ARG A 74 -9.84 9.41 16.99
N MET A 75 -9.44 10.67 16.94
CA MET A 75 -8.14 11.12 17.48
C MET A 75 -8.00 10.82 18.99
N LYS A 76 -9.05 11.07 19.77
CA LYS A 76 -9.08 10.71 21.21
C LYS A 76 -8.98 9.20 21.40
N LYS A 77 -9.72 8.41 20.60
CA LYS A 77 -9.74 6.94 20.68
C LYS A 77 -8.36 6.34 20.40
N TYR A 78 -7.68 6.80 19.36
CA TYR A 78 -6.38 6.25 18.94
C TYR A 78 -5.18 6.86 19.69
N GLN A 79 -5.42 7.77 20.65
CA GLN A 79 -4.42 8.37 21.55
C GLN A 79 -3.07 8.62 20.87
N VAL A 80 -3.07 9.52 19.88
CA VAL A 80 -1.83 10.00 19.27
C VAL A 80 -1.01 10.69 20.36
N LYS A 81 0.00 10.00 20.91
CA LYS A 81 0.98 10.56 21.86
C LYS A 81 2.00 11.41 21.11
#